data_AF-A0A961BLB8-F1
#
_entry.id   AF-A0A961BLB8-F1
#
_cell.length_a   1.000
_cell.length_b   1.000
_cell.length_c   1.000
_cell.angle_alpha   90.00
_cell.angle_beta   90.00
_cell.angle_gamma   90.00
#
_symmetry.space_group_name_H-M   'P 1'
#
loop_
_entity.id
_entity.type
_entity.pdbx_description
1 polymer ?
#
loop_
_entity_poly.entity_id
_entity_poly.type
_entity_poly.pdbx_seq_one_letter_code
_entity_poly.pdbx_strand_id
1 'polypeptide(L)'
;AGLGGLEPSDEDDLTGDLIAAVIGGASADPPGARHLIASCPRADQLRALAWAGPRDVDMCCDVDRFGFALEALEDERGLVRLVRRRPAASGILDRW
;
A
#
# COMPACT_ATOMS: atom_id res chain seq x y z
N ALA A 1 -3.38 -2.34 -9.87
CA ALA A 1 -3.87 -3.33 -10.83
C ALA A 1 -4.25 -4.55 -10.04
N GLY A 2 -5.53 -4.93 -10.05
CA GLY A 2 -6.10 -5.90 -9.13
C GLY A 2 -5.76 -7.35 -9.45
N LEU A 3 -6.70 -8.25 -9.16
CA LEU A 3 -6.50 -9.69 -9.23
C LEU A 3 -5.88 -10.14 -10.57
N GLY A 4 -4.66 -10.69 -10.52
CA GLY A 4 -3.96 -11.19 -11.71
C GLY A 4 -3.67 -10.14 -12.78
N GLY A 5 -3.81 -8.85 -12.46
CA GLY A 5 -3.61 -7.74 -13.41
C GLY A 5 -4.76 -7.52 -14.40
N LEU A 6 -5.93 -8.14 -14.20
CA LEU A 6 -7.04 -8.14 -15.17
C LEU A 6 -8.28 -7.37 -14.73
N GLU A 7 -8.50 -7.22 -13.43
CA GLU A 7 -9.68 -6.54 -12.89
C GLU A 7 -9.29 -5.31 -12.05
N PRO A 8 -10.06 -4.21 -12.11
CA PRO A 8 -9.95 -3.11 -11.17
C PRO A 8 -10.10 -3.61 -9.72
N SER A 9 -9.42 -2.96 -8.78
CA SER A 9 -9.48 -3.30 -7.37
C SER A 9 -9.71 -2.03 -6.58
N ASP A 10 -10.85 -1.95 -5.89
CA ASP A 10 -11.20 -0.78 -5.07
C ASP A 10 -10.11 -0.47 -4.02
N GLU A 11 -9.42 -1.49 -3.49
CA GLU A 11 -8.32 -1.29 -2.53
C GLU A 11 -7.09 -0.61 -3.17
N ASP A 12 -6.82 -0.93 -4.44
CA ASP A 12 -5.70 -0.34 -5.19
C ASP A 12 -5.99 1.12 -5.51
N ASP A 13 -7.22 1.41 -5.95
CA ASP A 13 -7.65 2.76 -6.30
C ASP A 13 -7.65 3.65 -5.05
N LEU A 14 -8.18 3.17 -3.93
CA LEU A 14 -8.11 3.87 -2.64
C LEU A 14 -6.67 4.13 -2.19
N THR A 15 -5.78 3.15 -2.36
CA THR A 15 -4.36 3.33 -2.05
C THR A 15 -3.71 4.37 -2.96
N GLY A 16 -4.06 4.36 -4.25
CA GLY A 16 -3.62 5.35 -5.23
C GLY A 16 -4.08 6.77 -4.86
N ASP A 17 -5.33 6.93 -4.45
CA ASP A 17 -5.90 8.21 -4.02
C ASP A 17 -5.20 8.76 -2.78
N LEU A 18 -4.89 7.91 -1.79
CA LEU A 18 -4.10 8.32 -0.62
C LEU A 18 -2.71 8.84 -1.02
N ILE A 19 -2.01 8.11 -1.89
CA ILE A 19 -0.68 8.50 -2.39
C ILE A 19 -0.78 9.81 -3.17
N ALA A 20 -1.78 9.96 -4.04
CA ALA A 20 -1.99 11.15 -4.84
C ALA A 20 -2.30 12.39 -3.98
N ALA A 21 -3.12 12.23 -2.92
CA ALA A 21 -3.41 13.29 -1.97
C ALA A 21 -2.14 13.78 -1.26
N VAL A 22 -1.31 12.84 -0.77
CA VAL A 22 -0.03 13.16 -0.12
C VAL A 22 0.92 13.89 -1.07
N ILE A 23 1.09 13.39 -2.29
CA ILE A 23 1.96 14.02 -3.31
C ILE A 23 1.44 15.43 -3.68
N GLY A 24 0.12 15.59 -3.78
CA GLY A 24 -0.53 16.86 -4.11
C GLY A 24 -0.57 17.87 -2.95
N GLY A 25 -0.11 17.50 -1.76
CA GLY A 25 -0.17 18.34 -0.56
C GLY A 25 -1.60 18.52 -0.01
N ALA A 26 -2.53 17.66 -0.39
CA ALA A 26 -3.86 17.58 0.19
C ALA A 26 -3.85 16.74 1.48
N SER A 27 -4.86 16.92 2.32
CA SER A 27 -5.06 16.03 3.47
C SER A 27 -5.54 14.67 2.96
N ALA A 28 -4.78 13.61 3.24
CA ALA A 28 -5.26 12.24 3.06
C ALA A 28 -6.22 11.84 4.20
N ASP A 29 -7.10 10.86 3.97
CA ASP A 29 -7.98 10.26 4.99
C ASP A 29 -7.65 8.76 5.19
N PRO A 30 -6.55 8.42 5.90
CA PRO A 30 -6.22 7.05 6.21
C PRO A 30 -7.31 6.27 6.97
N PRO A 31 -7.99 6.83 7.99
CA PRO A 31 -9.07 6.12 8.67
C PRO A 31 -10.24 5.74 7.76
N GLY A 32 -10.66 6.64 6.87
CA GLY A 32 -11.72 6.38 5.90
C GLY A 32 -11.33 5.28 4.91
N ALA A 33 -10.13 5.37 4.33
CA ALA A 33 -9.62 4.34 3.43
C ALA A 33 -9.48 2.97 4.11
N ARG A 34 -8.98 2.93 5.36
CA ARG A 34 -8.93 1.70 6.18
C ARG A 34 -10.30 1.07 6.33
N HIS A 35 -11.33 1.87 6.66
CA HIS A 35 -12.68 1.35 6.83
C HIS A 35 -13.20 0.72 5.54
N LEU A 36 -13.05 1.42 4.41
CA LEU A 36 -13.50 0.95 3.10
C LEU A 36 -12.78 -0.34 2.68
N ILE A 37 -11.45 -0.38 2.76
CA ILE A 37 -10.65 -1.56 2.42
C ILE A 37 -11.00 -2.75 3.33
N ALA A 38 -11.07 -2.54 4.66
CA ALA A 38 -11.36 -3.64 5.58
C ALA A 38 -12.78 -4.23 5.42
N SER A 39 -13.70 -3.45 4.85
CA SER A 39 -15.10 -3.83 4.61
C SER A 39 -15.39 -4.31 3.18
N CYS A 40 -14.41 -4.25 2.27
CA CYS A 40 -14.64 -4.59 0.87
C CYS A 40 -14.78 -6.12 0.70
N PRO A 41 -15.50 -6.60 -0.34
CA PRO A 41 -15.65 -8.03 -0.61
C PRO A 41 -14.31 -8.78 -0.73
N ARG A 42 -13.26 -8.07 -1.15
CA ARG A 42 -11.92 -8.65 -1.31
C ARG A 42 -11.24 -8.96 0.02
N ALA A 43 -11.45 -8.14 1.04
CA ALA A 43 -10.99 -8.42 2.39
C ALA A 43 -11.63 -9.70 2.95
N ASP A 44 -12.92 -9.92 2.67
CA ASP A 44 -13.60 -11.16 3.06
C ASP A 44 -13.07 -12.38 2.30
N GLN A 45 -12.77 -12.23 1.00
CA GLN A 45 -12.11 -13.29 0.23
C GLN A 45 -10.74 -13.64 0.81
N LEU A 46 -9.91 -12.65 1.17
CA LEU A 46 -8.61 -12.88 1.80
C LEU A 46 -8.77 -13.64 3.12
N ARG A 47 -9.70 -13.21 3.99
CA ARG A 47 -10.00 -13.86 5.27
C ARG A 47 -10.44 -15.33 5.12
N ALA A 48 -11.04 -15.68 3.99
CA ALA A 48 -11.46 -17.05 3.70
C ALA A 48 -10.33 -17.96 3.20
N LEU A 49 -9.16 -17.44 2.85
CA LEU A 49 -8.03 -18.23 2.37
C LEU A 49 -7.33 -18.94 3.53
N ALA A 50 -7.10 -20.24 3.40
CA ALA A 50 -6.50 -21.07 4.45
C ALA A 50 -5.06 -20.67 4.86
N TRP A 51 -4.35 -19.96 3.98
CA TRP A 51 -2.99 -19.48 4.25
C TRP A 51 -2.96 -18.05 4.81
N ALA A 52 -4.07 -17.31 4.75
CA ALA A 52 -4.11 -15.94 5.21
C ALA A 52 -4.08 -15.90 6.74
N GLY A 53 -3.23 -15.03 7.28
CA GLY A 53 -3.18 -14.75 8.70
C GLY A 53 -4.41 -13.99 9.17
N PRO A 54 -4.84 -14.15 10.43
CA PRO A 54 -6.02 -13.46 10.97
C PRO A 54 -5.86 -11.93 11.05
N ARG A 55 -4.64 -11.41 10.82
CA ARG A 55 -4.31 -9.98 10.85
C ARG A 55 -3.92 -9.43 9.48
N ASP A 56 -3.98 -10.21 8.41
CA ASP A 56 -3.44 -9.78 7.12
C ASP A 56 -4.17 -8.54 6.58
N VAL A 57 -5.51 -8.52 6.66
CA VAL A 57 -6.29 -7.33 6.28
C VAL A 57 -5.93 -6.12 7.14
N ASP A 58 -5.84 -6.30 8.46
CA ASP A 58 -5.50 -5.22 9.38
C ASP A 58 -4.12 -4.64 9.09
N MET A 59 -3.15 -5.51 8.79
CA MET A 59 -1.79 -5.12 8.46
C MET A 59 -1.70 -4.39 7.12
N CYS A 60 -2.46 -4.83 6.10
CA CYS A 60 -2.52 -4.15 4.81
C CYS A 60 -3.16 -2.76 4.91
N CYS A 61 -4.04 -2.54 5.88
CA CYS A 61 -4.68 -1.23 6.10
C CYS A 61 -3.85 -0.27 6.97
N ASP A 62 -2.68 -0.66 7.45
CA ASP A 62 -1.82 0.22 8.24
C ASP A 62 -1.08 1.21 7.30
N VAL A 63 -1.44 2.49 7.38
CA VAL A 63 -0.76 3.57 6.64
C VAL A 63 0.49 4.01 7.39
N ASP A 64 1.57 4.31 6.65
CA ASP A 64 2.86 4.79 7.15
C ASP A 64 3.54 3.92 8.23
N ARG A 65 3.18 2.63 8.27
CA ARG A 65 3.85 1.65 9.15
C ARG A 65 5.34 1.48 8.85
N PHE A 66 5.75 1.74 7.61
CA PHE A 66 7.13 1.59 7.17
C PHE A 66 7.70 2.93 6.71
N GLY A 67 8.83 3.35 7.31
CA GLY A 67 9.58 4.55 6.90
C GLY A 67 10.51 4.32 5.69
N PHE A 68 10.15 3.43 4.77
CA PHE A 68 10.94 3.14 3.58
C PHE A 68 10.03 2.73 2.41
N ALA A 69 10.49 2.99 1.19
CA ALA A 69 9.96 2.40 -0.03
C ALA A 69 10.86 1.23 -0.47
N LEU A 70 10.28 0.25 -1.17
CA LEU A 70 11.06 -0.75 -1.88
C LEU A 70 11.41 -0.22 -3.27
N GLU A 71 12.69 -0.30 -3.63
CA GLU A 71 13.20 0.05 -4.94
C GLU A 71 13.71 -1.22 -5.63
N ALA A 72 13.26 -1.44 -6.87
CA ALA A 72 13.78 -2.48 -7.73
C ALA A 72 15.06 -2.00 -8.41
N LEU A 73 16.16 -2.74 -8.22
CA LEU A 73 17.41 -2.54 -8.93
C LEU A 73 17.68 -3.75 -9.81
N GLU A 74 17.84 -3.52 -11.11
CA GLU A 74 18.19 -4.56 -12.08
C GLU A 74 19.72 -4.56 -12.28
N ASP A 75 20.34 -5.74 -12.27
CA ASP A 75 21.76 -5.89 -12.58
C ASP A 75 21.99 -6.10 -14.08
N GLU A 76 23.27 -6.13 -14.49
CA GLU A 76 23.66 -6.32 -15.90
C GLU A 76 23.21 -7.66 -16.50
N ARG A 77 22.74 -8.60 -15.67
CA ARG A 77 22.22 -9.92 -16.07
C ARG A 77 20.70 -9.95 -16.08
N GLY A 78 20.03 -8.82 -15.83
CA GLY A 78 18.58 -8.73 -15.74
C GLY A 78 17.99 -9.25 -14.43
N LEU A 79 18.82 -9.49 -13.41
CA LEU A 79 18.33 -9.93 -12.10
C LEU A 79 17.84 -8.71 -11.30
N VAL A 80 16.57 -8.75 -10.88
CA VAL A 80 15.98 -7.71 -10.04
C VAL A 80 16.22 -8.03 -8.55
N ARG A 81 16.88 -7.12 -7.85
CA ARG A 81 16.96 -7.11 -6.38
C ARG A 81 16.11 -5.98 -5.80
N LEU A 82 15.40 -6.26 -4.72
CA LEU A 82 14.65 -5.24 -3.98
C LEU A 82 15.53 -4.67 -2.86
N VAL A 83 15.69 -3.35 -2.83
CA VAL A 83 16.39 -2.64 -1.76
C VAL A 83 15.43 -1.71 -1.03
N ARG A 84 15.63 -1.52 0.28
CA ARG A 84 14.85 -0.56 1.07
C ARG A 84 15.48 0.82 0.94
N ARG A 85 14.76 1.76 0.33
CA ARG A 85 15.15 3.16 0.24
C ARG A 85 14.38 3.98 1.28
N ARG A 86 15.10 4.61 2.20
CA ARG A 86 14.51 5.60 3.11
C ARG A 86 14.52 6.97 2.43
N PRO A 87 13.52 7.83 2.67
CA PRO A 87 13.62 9.21 2.25
C PRO A 87 14.89 9.83 2.86
N ALA A 88 15.64 10.57 2.05
CA ALA A 88 16.69 11.44 2.59
C ALA A 88 16.03 12.39 3.59
N ALA A 89 16.66 12.62 4.75
CA ALA A 89 16.12 13.49 5.78
C ALA A 89 15.72 14.84 5.17
N SER A 90 14.43 15.01 4.92
CA SER A 90 13.81 16.20 4.34
C SER A 90 12.43 16.28 4.97
N GLY A 91 12.12 17.42 5.59
CA GLY A 91 10.98 17.65 6.48
C GLY A 91 9.60 17.64 5.82
N ILE A 92 9.36 16.74 4.87
CA ILE A 92 8.06 16.51 4.24
C ILE A 92 7.14 15.65 5.12
N LEU A 93 7.70 14.85 6.03
CA LEU A 93 6.94 13.94 6.89
C LEU A 93 6.33 14.60 8.14
N ASP A 94 6.55 15.91 8.36
CA ASP A 94 6.03 16.64 9.53
C ASP A 94 4.56 17.11 9.36
N ARG A 95 3.80 16.57 8.39
CA ARG A 95 2.46 17.05 8.01
C ARG A 95 1.38 15.98 8.09
N TRP A 96 1.36 15.26 9.21
CA TRP A 96 0.23 14.42 9.61
C TRP A 96 -0.42 14.98 10.86
#